data_AF-A0A942VCM8-F1
#
_entry.id   AF-A0A942VCM8-F1
#
_cell.length_a   1.000
_cell.length_b   1.000
_cell.length_c   1.000
_cell.angle_alpha   90.00
_cell.angle_beta   90.00
_cell.angle_gamma   90.00
#
_symmetry.space_group_name_H-M   'P 1'
#
loop_
_entity.id
_entity.type
_entity.pdbx_description
1 polymer ?
#
loop_
_entity_poly.entity_id
_entity_poly.type
_entity_poly.pdbx_seq_one_letter_code
_entity_poly.pdbx_strand_id
1 'polypeptide(L)'
;MSPLGKFTLALLGLRFFGAEGFFIGLFLGHMLIDRTLVITALEKRLSLLDDNIRLMLPYKIYRYYNRIDGNFWGKIWGMLFGSLLYGVNGFILFFIVGHFVFDTPNSHHARKFRKELDFFFDNNWGKIGGAVLGFVSHSRILLFSGIIAGFFIDYYRMENANLFPFARIRQFWYKVNPLKLWRHSQEARHVAFIQAMAGLAAKVAKADGQVTEEEVRAFKKAFAVKQEENSKVAKVFNKAKTSSEGIEKYTQQLNWLTQDNLPLKENVVDNLFKIAVADSGGAAAEALDLLRRIARQIDLPEGNFEVIQDIYTPKSKNATMQSFYDVLGVFCNASDCEIKRRWKELIVKYHPDRLQARGASAEEIESTTLKMAEINNAYQAIMKSRKII
;
A
#
# COMPACT_ATOMS: atom_id res chain seq x y z
N MET A 1 -25.11 -32.84 17.45
CA MET A 1 -24.62 -32.14 18.65
C MET A 1 -23.70 -31.01 18.21
N SER A 2 -23.65 -29.92 19.00
CA SER A 2 -23.62 -28.54 18.50
C SER A 2 -22.41 -28.14 17.62
N PRO A 3 -22.61 -27.68 16.37
CA PRO A 3 -21.57 -27.06 15.55
C PRO A 3 -20.89 -25.85 16.21
N LEU A 4 -21.57 -25.25 17.20
CA LEU A 4 -21.00 -24.24 18.08
C LEU A 4 -19.69 -24.71 18.72
N GLY A 5 -19.60 -25.95 19.21
CA GLY A 5 -18.38 -26.47 19.86
C GLY A 5 -17.17 -26.54 18.91
N LYS A 6 -17.38 -26.94 17.66
CA LYS A 6 -16.34 -26.98 16.63
C LYS A 6 -15.87 -25.57 16.28
N PHE A 7 -16.84 -24.66 16.12
CA PHE A 7 -16.59 -23.26 15.86
C PHE A 7 -15.85 -22.58 17.03
N THR A 8 -16.14 -22.99 18.27
CA THR A 8 -15.50 -22.43 19.48
C THR A 8 -14.04 -22.82 19.60
N LEU A 9 -13.69 -24.08 19.33
CA LEU A 9 -12.30 -24.53 19.29
C LEU A 9 -11.53 -23.89 18.12
N ALA A 10 -12.19 -23.74 16.98
CA ALA A 10 -11.61 -23.05 15.82
C ALA A 10 -11.34 -21.56 16.12
N LEU A 11 -12.26 -20.85 16.76
CA LEU A 11 -12.06 -19.44 17.15
C LEU A 11 -10.97 -19.28 18.21
N LEU A 12 -10.85 -20.21 19.16
CA LEU A 12 -9.75 -20.23 20.13
C LEU A 12 -8.41 -20.41 19.42
N GLY A 13 -8.32 -21.40 18.53
CA GLY A 13 -7.14 -21.62 17.73
C GLY A 13 -6.78 -20.39 16.87
N LEU A 14 -7.78 -19.76 16.25
CA LEU A 14 -7.60 -18.53 15.46
C LEU A 14 -6.95 -17.41 16.26
N ARG A 15 -7.39 -17.23 17.51
CA ARG A 15 -6.93 -16.14 18.37
C ARG A 15 -5.55 -16.40 18.99
N PHE A 16 -5.21 -17.64 19.30
CA PHE A 16 -3.92 -17.98 19.94
C PHE A 16 -2.80 -18.29 18.94
N PHE A 17 -3.12 -18.88 17.78
CA PHE A 17 -2.13 -19.36 16.82
C PHE A 17 -2.42 -18.90 15.37
N GLY A 18 -3.26 -17.89 15.19
CA GLY A 18 -3.61 -17.38 13.87
C GLY A 18 -4.35 -18.40 13.01
N ALA A 19 -4.25 -18.27 11.68
CA ALA A 19 -5.02 -19.12 10.75
C ALA A 19 -4.75 -20.62 10.92
N GLU A 20 -3.51 -21.02 11.22
CA GLU A 20 -3.15 -22.43 11.46
C GLU A 20 -3.86 -22.99 12.70
N GLY A 21 -3.96 -22.17 13.75
CA GLY A 21 -4.72 -22.51 14.94
C GLY A 21 -6.21 -22.69 14.66
N PHE A 22 -6.82 -21.90 13.76
CA PHE A 22 -8.23 -22.09 13.40
C PHE A 22 -8.48 -23.48 12.82
N PHE A 23 -7.61 -23.94 11.92
CA PHE A 23 -7.72 -25.27 11.33
C PHE A 23 -7.43 -26.39 12.33
N ILE A 24 -6.44 -26.22 13.22
CA ILE A 24 -6.16 -27.18 14.31
C ILE A 24 -7.32 -27.23 15.30
N GLY A 25 -7.89 -26.08 15.67
CA GLY A 25 -9.04 -25.98 16.55
C GLY A 25 -10.30 -26.57 15.92
N LEU A 26 -10.49 -26.39 14.62
CA LEU A 26 -11.60 -27.03 13.92
C LEU A 26 -11.39 -28.54 13.75
N PHE A 27 -10.16 -28.99 13.51
CA PHE A 27 -9.79 -30.40 13.45
C PHE A 27 -9.96 -31.09 14.81
N LEU A 28 -9.49 -30.47 15.89
CA LEU A 28 -9.72 -30.92 17.26
C LEU A 28 -11.19 -30.88 17.63
N GLY A 29 -11.93 -29.86 17.19
CA GLY A 29 -13.37 -29.80 17.31
C GLY A 29 -14.05 -30.96 16.59
N HIS A 30 -13.64 -31.28 15.37
CA HIS A 30 -14.13 -32.44 14.63
C HIS A 30 -13.78 -33.74 15.36
N MET A 31 -12.54 -33.91 15.81
CA MET A 31 -12.07 -35.13 16.45
C MET A 31 -12.67 -35.36 17.85
N LEU A 32 -12.92 -34.29 18.61
CA LEU A 32 -13.44 -34.34 19.99
C LEU A 32 -14.97 -34.18 20.08
N ILE A 33 -15.64 -33.71 19.02
CA ILE A 33 -17.10 -33.43 19.03
C ILE A 33 -17.86 -34.31 18.03
N ASP A 34 -17.25 -34.73 16.91
CA ASP A 34 -17.83 -35.80 16.11
C ASP A 34 -17.44 -37.16 16.67
N ARG A 35 -18.37 -38.12 16.58
CA ARG A 35 -18.29 -39.49 17.13
C ARG A 35 -17.13 -40.30 16.55
N THR A 36 -15.90 -39.91 16.84
CA THR A 36 -14.70 -40.69 16.59
C THR A 36 -14.48 -41.65 17.76
N LEU A 37 -13.67 -42.71 17.54
CA LEU A 37 -13.33 -43.74 18.53
C LEU A 37 -12.89 -43.17 19.90
N VAL A 38 -12.37 -41.93 19.92
CA VAL A 38 -11.95 -41.21 21.12
C VAL A 38 -13.14 -40.81 22.01
N ILE A 39 -14.24 -40.31 21.43
CA ILE A 39 -15.47 -40.02 22.18
C ILE A 39 -16.09 -41.32 22.67
N THR A 40 -16.15 -42.39 21.86
CA THR A 40 -16.70 -43.67 22.32
C THR A 40 -15.88 -44.26 23.47
N ALA A 41 -14.55 -44.10 23.44
CA ALA A 41 -13.66 -44.50 24.53
C ALA A 41 -13.79 -43.61 25.77
N LEU A 42 -13.98 -42.30 25.58
CA LEU A 42 -14.23 -41.33 26.65
C LEU A 42 -15.61 -41.52 27.26
N GLU A 43 -16.67 -41.65 26.48
CA GLU A 43 -18.04 -41.97 26.91
C GLU A 43 -18.07 -43.27 27.70
N LYS A 44 -17.30 -44.29 27.30
CA LYS A 44 -17.23 -45.55 28.06
C LYS A 44 -16.50 -45.41 29.39
N ARG A 45 -15.48 -44.54 29.49
CA ARG A 45 -14.79 -44.24 30.76
C ARG A 45 -15.56 -43.25 31.64
N LEU A 46 -16.22 -42.27 31.04
CA LEU A 46 -17.10 -41.31 31.68
C LEU A 46 -18.40 -41.96 32.13
N SER A 47 -18.95 -42.94 31.40
CA SER A 47 -20.13 -43.70 31.85
C SER A 47 -19.80 -44.54 33.07
N LEU A 48 -18.61 -45.15 33.13
CA LEU A 48 -18.15 -45.87 34.32
C LEU A 48 -17.95 -44.93 35.54
N LEU A 49 -17.55 -43.68 35.31
CA LEU A 49 -17.47 -42.66 36.36
C LEU A 49 -18.87 -42.12 36.74
N ASP A 50 -19.74 -41.90 35.75
CA ASP A 50 -21.12 -41.42 35.90
C ASP A 50 -21.99 -42.45 36.64
N ASP A 51 -21.85 -43.75 36.36
CA ASP A 51 -22.54 -44.82 37.06
C ASP A 51 -22.11 -44.91 38.54
N ASN A 52 -20.82 -44.73 38.84
CA ASN A 52 -20.30 -44.68 40.21
C ASN A 52 -20.78 -43.44 40.98
N ILE A 53 -20.83 -42.28 40.32
CA ILE A 53 -21.32 -41.03 40.92
C ILE A 53 -22.85 -41.09 41.13
N ARG A 54 -23.59 -41.70 40.19
CA ARG A 54 -25.04 -41.91 40.27
C ARG A 54 -25.45 -42.80 41.43
N LEU A 55 -24.66 -43.82 41.74
CA LEU A 55 -24.91 -44.71 42.90
C LEU A 55 -24.68 -44.01 44.25
N MET A 56 -23.94 -42.89 44.27
CA MET A 56 -23.62 -42.14 45.48
C MET A 56 -24.50 -40.89 45.71
N LEU A 57 -25.39 -40.53 44.78
CA LEU A 57 -26.18 -39.29 44.86
C LEU A 57 -27.61 -39.50 45.37
N PRO A 58 -28.08 -38.70 46.35
CA PRO A 58 -29.48 -38.69 46.79
C PRO A 58 -30.47 -38.34 45.66
N TYR A 59 -31.63 -39.00 45.62
CA TYR A 59 -32.63 -38.94 44.53
C TYR A 59 -33.05 -37.51 44.09
N LYS A 60 -33.06 -36.53 45.01
CA LYS A 60 -33.40 -35.13 44.67
C LYS A 60 -32.32 -34.44 43.84
N ILE A 61 -31.04 -34.77 44.06
CA ILE A 61 -29.89 -34.17 43.36
C ILE A 61 -29.73 -34.84 41.98
N TYR A 62 -30.00 -36.15 41.90
CA TYR A 62 -30.06 -36.92 40.65
C TYR A 62 -30.96 -36.26 39.58
N ARG A 63 -32.14 -35.77 39.98
CA ARG A 63 -33.09 -35.11 39.07
C ARG A 63 -32.59 -33.78 38.51
N TYR A 64 -31.71 -33.09 39.24
CA TYR A 64 -31.15 -31.81 38.83
C TYR A 64 -29.94 -32.00 37.91
N TYR A 65 -29.09 -32.99 38.21
CA TYR A 65 -27.89 -33.34 37.45
C TYR A 65 -28.23 -33.69 35.99
N ASN A 66 -29.24 -34.54 35.79
CA ASN A 66 -29.67 -34.99 34.45
C ASN A 66 -30.27 -33.88 33.55
N ARG A 67 -30.54 -32.68 34.10
CA ARG A 67 -31.09 -31.54 33.35
C ARG A 67 -29.99 -30.64 32.77
N ILE A 68 -28.75 -30.75 33.28
CA ILE A 68 -27.64 -29.87 32.93
C ILE A 68 -26.84 -30.43 31.73
N ASP A 69 -26.64 -31.75 31.65
CA ASP A 69 -25.65 -32.36 30.76
C ASP A 69 -25.84 -32.12 29.24
N GLY A 70 -27.06 -31.89 28.74
CA GLY A 70 -27.30 -31.81 27.29
C GLY A 70 -26.86 -30.50 26.62
N ASN A 71 -26.89 -29.37 27.34
CA ASN A 71 -26.81 -28.02 26.76
C ASN A 71 -25.91 -27.05 27.54
N PHE A 72 -25.20 -27.54 28.56
CA PHE A 72 -24.36 -26.74 29.45
C PHE A 72 -23.19 -26.05 28.72
N TRP A 73 -22.51 -26.79 27.86
CA TRP A 73 -21.32 -26.30 27.15
C TRP A 73 -21.62 -25.16 26.18
N GLY A 74 -22.76 -25.20 25.46
CA GLY A 74 -23.14 -24.14 24.50
C GLY A 74 -23.32 -22.76 25.15
N LYS A 75 -23.80 -22.70 26.39
CA LYS A 75 -24.00 -21.45 27.13
C LYS A 75 -22.70 -20.88 27.67
N ILE A 76 -21.87 -21.75 28.26
CA ILE A 76 -20.57 -21.36 28.81
C ILE A 76 -19.69 -20.80 27.70
N TRP A 77 -19.65 -21.49 26.56
CA TRP A 77 -18.93 -21.00 25.40
C TRP A 77 -19.55 -19.71 24.85
N GLY A 78 -20.87 -19.64 24.63
CA GLY A 78 -21.54 -18.42 24.16
C GLY A 78 -21.25 -17.17 25.02
N MET A 79 -21.31 -17.31 26.35
CA MET A 79 -20.94 -16.27 27.31
C MET A 79 -19.47 -15.85 27.18
N LEU A 80 -18.57 -16.83 27.19
CA LEU A 80 -17.12 -16.58 27.10
C LEU A 80 -16.75 -15.86 25.80
N PHE A 81 -17.32 -16.27 24.65
CA PHE A 81 -17.05 -15.64 23.35
C PHE A 81 -17.70 -14.26 23.22
N GLY A 82 -18.93 -14.08 23.69
CA GLY A 82 -19.58 -12.78 23.72
C GLY A 82 -18.78 -11.77 24.54
N SER A 83 -18.29 -12.21 25.71
CA SER A 83 -17.40 -11.42 26.56
C SER A 83 -16.07 -11.10 25.89
N LEU A 84 -15.47 -12.05 25.18
CA LEU A 84 -14.16 -11.89 24.53
C LEU A 84 -14.20 -10.99 23.28
N LEU A 85 -15.33 -10.93 22.57
CA LEU A 85 -15.47 -10.23 21.29
C LEU A 85 -16.07 -8.83 21.44
N TYR A 86 -17.03 -8.64 22.36
CA TYR A 86 -17.76 -7.37 22.50
C TYR A 86 -17.87 -6.92 23.96
N GLY A 87 -17.03 -7.45 24.85
CA GLY A 87 -17.05 -7.13 26.27
C GLY A 87 -18.36 -7.51 26.95
N VAL A 88 -18.74 -6.78 27.99
CA VAL A 88 -19.92 -7.08 28.83
C VAL A 88 -21.22 -7.10 28.02
N ASN A 89 -21.34 -6.25 26.99
CA ASN A 89 -22.53 -6.22 26.14
C ASN A 89 -22.67 -7.48 25.28
N GLY A 90 -21.55 -7.99 24.75
CA GLY A 90 -21.55 -9.27 24.04
C GLY A 90 -21.85 -10.44 24.96
N PHE A 91 -21.31 -10.44 26.18
CA PHE A 91 -21.61 -11.45 27.19
C PHE A 91 -23.12 -11.56 27.42
N ILE A 92 -23.81 -10.44 27.64
CA ILE A 92 -25.25 -10.40 27.88
C ILE A 92 -26.02 -10.88 26.63
N LEU A 93 -25.66 -10.37 25.45
CA LEU A 93 -26.34 -10.72 24.20
C LEU A 93 -26.21 -12.21 23.87
N PHE A 94 -25.00 -12.74 23.88
CA PHE A 94 -24.75 -14.15 23.56
C PHE A 94 -25.20 -15.11 24.66
N PHE A 95 -25.30 -14.65 25.91
CA PHE A 95 -25.96 -15.39 26.98
C PHE A 95 -27.46 -15.53 26.73
N ILE A 96 -28.16 -14.43 26.41
CA ILE A 96 -29.60 -14.44 26.13
C ILE A 96 -29.91 -15.29 24.89
N VAL A 97 -29.15 -15.11 23.81
CA VAL A 97 -29.29 -15.91 22.59
C VAL A 97 -28.98 -17.38 22.86
N GLY A 98 -27.89 -17.67 23.56
CA GLY A 98 -27.51 -19.04 23.94
C GLY A 98 -28.56 -19.71 24.82
N HIS A 99 -29.12 -18.98 25.79
CA HIS A 99 -30.21 -19.45 26.63
C HIS A 99 -31.44 -19.79 25.78
N PHE A 100 -31.88 -18.89 24.90
CA PHE A 100 -33.07 -19.14 24.08
C PHE A 100 -32.88 -20.30 23.09
N VAL A 101 -31.70 -20.40 22.46
CA VAL A 101 -31.40 -21.42 21.45
C VAL A 101 -31.14 -22.80 22.05
N PHE A 102 -30.48 -22.87 23.21
CA PHE A 102 -30.04 -24.13 23.82
C PHE A 102 -30.89 -24.58 25.00
N ASP A 103 -31.54 -23.71 25.78
CA ASP A 103 -32.40 -24.14 26.91
C ASP A 103 -33.84 -24.45 26.57
N THR A 104 -34.28 -24.19 25.34
CA THR A 104 -35.61 -24.57 24.88
C THR A 104 -35.53 -25.72 23.85
N PRO A 105 -35.08 -26.93 24.23
CA PRO A 105 -34.83 -28.02 23.28
C PRO A 105 -36.08 -28.42 22.49
N ASN A 106 -37.27 -28.24 23.07
CA ASN A 106 -38.56 -28.60 22.47
C ASN A 106 -39.25 -27.46 21.70
N SER A 107 -38.78 -26.22 21.82
CA SER A 107 -39.36 -25.09 21.08
C SER A 107 -39.19 -25.29 19.58
N HIS A 108 -40.28 -25.14 18.82
CA HIS A 108 -40.26 -25.24 17.36
C HIS A 108 -39.29 -24.22 16.75
N HIS A 109 -39.30 -22.98 17.25
CA HIS A 109 -38.46 -21.89 16.79
C HIS A 109 -36.96 -22.18 17.03
N ALA A 110 -36.59 -22.66 18.21
CA ALA A 110 -35.20 -22.99 18.53
C ALA A 110 -34.69 -24.20 17.73
N ARG A 111 -35.55 -25.18 17.41
CA ARG A 111 -35.19 -26.30 16.53
C ARG A 111 -35.05 -25.86 15.07
N LYS A 112 -35.95 -25.02 14.57
CA LYS A 112 -35.89 -24.47 13.22
C LYS A 112 -34.63 -23.63 13.02
N PHE A 113 -34.34 -22.72 13.96
CA PHE A 113 -33.13 -21.91 13.94
C PHE A 113 -31.85 -22.76 13.96
N ARG A 114 -31.75 -23.78 14.82
CA ARG A 114 -30.60 -24.71 14.83
C ARG A 114 -30.42 -25.42 13.49
N LYS A 115 -31.50 -25.92 12.90
CA LYS A 115 -31.46 -26.56 11.56
C LYS A 115 -31.03 -25.59 10.46
N GLU A 116 -31.54 -24.37 10.46
CA GLU A 116 -31.15 -23.33 9.49
C GLU A 116 -29.70 -22.92 9.65
N LEU A 117 -29.21 -22.84 10.89
CA LEU A 117 -27.82 -22.53 11.20
C LEU A 117 -26.89 -23.68 10.77
N ASP A 118 -27.24 -24.92 11.09
CA ASP A 118 -26.50 -26.11 10.66
C ASP A 118 -26.42 -26.14 9.12
N PHE A 119 -27.55 -25.97 8.43
CA PHE A 119 -27.63 -25.88 6.97
C PHE A 119 -26.79 -24.72 6.40
N PHE A 120 -26.77 -23.57 7.06
CA PHE A 120 -25.97 -22.43 6.62
C PHE A 120 -24.47 -22.73 6.67
N PHE A 121 -23.96 -23.30 7.76
CA PHE A 121 -22.53 -23.63 7.88
C PHE A 121 -22.13 -24.80 6.98
N ASP A 122 -23.01 -25.79 6.82
CA ASP A 122 -22.79 -26.93 5.93
C ASP A 122 -22.86 -26.55 4.44
N ASN A 123 -23.42 -25.39 4.07
CA ASN A 123 -23.48 -24.96 2.68
C ASN A 123 -22.46 -23.87 2.31
N ASN A 124 -21.83 -23.23 3.30
CA ASN A 124 -20.99 -22.04 3.07
C ASN A 124 -19.58 -22.17 3.70
N TRP A 125 -19.14 -23.40 3.93
CA TRP A 125 -17.89 -23.71 4.61
C TRP A 125 -16.65 -23.06 3.95
N GLY A 126 -16.50 -23.24 2.64
CA GLY A 126 -15.46 -22.66 1.81
C GLY A 126 -15.55 -21.14 1.77
N LYS A 127 -16.75 -20.56 1.60
CA LYS A 127 -16.93 -19.09 1.62
C LYS A 127 -16.49 -18.48 2.94
N ILE A 128 -16.88 -19.11 4.05
CA ILE A 128 -16.50 -18.69 5.40
C ILE A 128 -14.98 -18.80 5.58
N GLY A 129 -14.37 -19.92 5.18
CA GLY A 129 -12.91 -20.10 5.24
C GLY A 129 -12.16 -19.06 4.41
N GLY A 130 -12.63 -18.78 3.19
CA GLY A 130 -12.06 -17.75 2.32
C GLY A 130 -12.20 -16.32 2.85
N ALA A 131 -13.34 -15.99 3.43
CA ALA A 131 -13.56 -14.71 4.09
C ALA A 131 -12.61 -14.51 5.27
N VAL A 132 -12.44 -15.54 6.11
CA VAL A 132 -11.55 -15.51 7.28
C VAL A 132 -10.09 -15.37 6.86
N LEU A 133 -9.63 -16.11 5.84
CA LEU A 133 -8.25 -15.99 5.34
C LEU A 133 -7.94 -14.57 4.85
N GLY A 134 -8.85 -13.95 4.11
CA GLY A 134 -8.67 -12.59 3.65
C GLY A 134 -8.76 -11.54 4.75
N PHE A 135 -9.63 -11.75 5.75
CA PHE A 135 -9.74 -10.89 6.92
C PHE A 135 -8.47 -10.92 7.78
N VAL A 136 -7.90 -12.12 8.03
CA VAL A 136 -6.64 -12.30 8.77
C VAL A 136 -5.47 -11.64 8.04
N SER A 137 -5.44 -11.77 6.71
CA SER A 137 -4.39 -11.15 5.88
C SER A 137 -4.52 -9.63 5.74
N HIS A 138 -5.54 -9.01 6.35
CA HIS A 138 -5.86 -7.57 6.23
C HIS A 138 -5.97 -7.07 4.77
N SER A 139 -6.19 -7.98 3.82
CA SER A 139 -6.20 -7.68 2.39
C SER A 139 -7.60 -7.84 1.84
N ARG A 140 -8.19 -6.72 1.43
CA ARG A 140 -9.53 -6.68 0.80
C ARG A 140 -9.59 -7.53 -0.47
N ILE A 141 -8.47 -7.65 -1.17
CA ILE A 141 -8.33 -8.46 -2.39
C ILE A 141 -8.38 -9.94 -2.02
N LEU A 142 -7.62 -10.37 -0.99
CA LEU A 142 -7.63 -11.75 -0.54
C LEU A 142 -8.96 -12.17 0.07
N LEU A 143 -9.66 -11.24 0.72
CA LEU A 143 -11.02 -11.48 1.23
C LEU A 143 -11.99 -11.74 0.09
N PHE A 144 -11.96 -10.90 -0.94
CA PHE A 144 -12.84 -11.04 -2.08
C PHE A 144 -12.52 -12.31 -2.90
N SER A 145 -11.24 -12.55 -3.20
CA SER A 145 -10.81 -13.75 -3.93
C SER A 145 -11.03 -15.03 -3.13
N GLY A 146 -10.84 -14.96 -1.81
CA GLY A 146 -11.07 -16.07 -0.88
C GLY A 146 -12.53 -16.47 -0.83
N ILE A 147 -13.46 -15.50 -0.71
CA ILE A 147 -14.91 -15.77 -0.73
C ILE A 147 -15.32 -16.41 -2.08
N ILE A 148 -14.80 -15.90 -3.19
CA ILE A 148 -15.08 -16.45 -4.52
C ILE A 148 -14.56 -17.88 -4.65
N ALA A 149 -13.30 -18.14 -4.29
CA ALA A 149 -12.73 -19.49 -4.29
C ALA A 149 -13.52 -20.42 -3.37
N GLY A 150 -13.89 -19.94 -2.20
CA GLY A 150 -14.72 -20.62 -1.21
C GLY A 150 -16.11 -21.01 -1.74
N PHE A 151 -16.75 -20.13 -2.50
CA PHE A 151 -18.03 -20.40 -3.17
C PHE A 151 -17.92 -21.60 -4.12
N PHE A 152 -16.82 -21.69 -4.88
CA PHE A 152 -16.60 -22.79 -5.81
C PHE A 152 -16.24 -24.10 -5.09
N ILE A 153 -15.52 -24.04 -3.97
CA ILE A 153 -15.24 -25.21 -3.12
C ILE A 153 -16.53 -25.76 -2.51
N ASP A 154 -17.39 -24.88 -2.01
CA ASP A 154 -18.70 -25.27 -1.46
C ASP A 154 -19.61 -25.88 -2.53
N TYR A 155 -19.62 -25.27 -3.72
CA TYR A 155 -20.36 -25.79 -4.87
C TYR A 155 -19.90 -27.21 -5.25
N TYR A 156 -18.58 -27.44 -5.32
CA TYR A 156 -18.01 -28.76 -5.62
C TYR A 156 -18.31 -29.82 -4.55
N ARG A 157 -18.33 -29.43 -3.26
CA ARG A 157 -18.64 -30.36 -2.16
C ARG A 157 -20.11 -30.79 -2.16
N MET A 158 -21.01 -29.89 -2.52
CA MET A 158 -22.46 -30.12 -2.46
C MET A 158 -23.00 -30.83 -3.69
N GLU A 159 -22.49 -30.51 -4.88
CA GLU A 159 -22.87 -31.14 -6.13
C GLU A 159 -21.79 -32.14 -6.55
N ASN A 160 -22.02 -33.41 -6.23
CA ASN A 160 -21.11 -34.54 -6.42
C ASN A 160 -20.88 -34.90 -7.92
N ALA A 161 -20.59 -33.92 -8.79
CA ALA A 161 -20.58 -34.10 -10.24
C ALA A 161 -19.46 -33.37 -10.99
N ASN A 162 -18.77 -34.17 -11.81
CA ASN A 162 -17.83 -33.93 -12.92
C ASN A 162 -18.07 -32.73 -13.89
N LEU A 163 -18.43 -31.53 -13.44
CA LEU A 163 -18.66 -30.39 -14.34
C LEU A 163 -18.03 -29.09 -13.83
N PHE A 164 -16.71 -29.08 -13.64
CA PHE A 164 -15.96 -27.82 -13.69
C PHE A 164 -15.41 -27.62 -15.10
N PRO A 165 -15.76 -26.55 -15.84
CA PRO A 165 -15.10 -26.23 -17.10
C PRO A 165 -13.75 -25.59 -16.80
N PHE A 166 -12.90 -26.28 -16.03
CA PHE A 166 -11.54 -25.85 -15.69
C PHE A 166 -10.77 -25.51 -16.96
N ALA A 167 -11.08 -26.18 -18.08
CA ALA A 167 -10.59 -25.86 -19.41
C ALA A 167 -11.01 -24.45 -19.90
N ARG A 168 -12.28 -24.03 -19.74
CA ARG A 168 -12.74 -22.69 -20.16
C ARG A 168 -12.19 -21.60 -19.25
N ILE A 169 -12.14 -21.84 -17.94
CA ILE A 169 -11.60 -20.87 -16.98
C ILE A 169 -10.09 -20.75 -17.18
N ARG A 170 -9.35 -21.85 -17.35
CA ARG A 170 -7.93 -21.82 -17.71
C ARG A 170 -7.70 -21.10 -19.05
N GLN A 171 -8.53 -21.35 -20.07
CA GLN A 171 -8.47 -20.59 -21.33
C GLN A 171 -8.80 -19.12 -21.15
N PHE A 172 -9.76 -18.78 -20.29
CA PHE A 172 -10.10 -17.40 -19.92
C PHE A 172 -8.92 -16.72 -19.23
N TRP A 173 -8.29 -17.33 -18.21
CA TRP A 173 -7.11 -16.76 -17.52
C TRP A 173 -5.84 -16.77 -18.39
N TYR A 174 -5.71 -17.69 -19.33
CA TYR A 174 -4.62 -17.68 -20.32
C TYR A 174 -4.80 -16.53 -21.33
N LYS A 175 -6.04 -16.24 -21.76
CA LYS A 175 -6.37 -15.08 -22.62
C LYS A 175 -6.29 -13.75 -21.84
N VAL A 176 -6.90 -13.72 -20.66
CA VAL A 176 -6.97 -12.62 -19.70
C VAL A 176 -5.84 -12.82 -18.69
N ASN A 177 -4.60 -12.82 -19.17
CA ASN A 177 -3.44 -13.01 -18.31
C ASN A 177 -3.32 -11.77 -17.38
N PRO A 178 -3.63 -11.89 -16.08
CA PRO A 178 -3.76 -10.73 -15.19
C PRO A 178 -2.42 -10.03 -14.99
N LEU A 179 -1.30 -10.77 -15.07
CA LEU A 179 0.06 -10.22 -15.09
C LEU A 179 0.33 -9.41 -16.35
N LYS A 180 -0.17 -9.86 -17.51
CA LYS A 180 -0.05 -9.12 -18.77
C LYS A 180 -0.93 -7.86 -18.75
N LEU A 181 -2.13 -7.94 -18.19
CA LEU A 181 -3.01 -6.78 -17.97
C LEU A 181 -2.42 -5.77 -16.97
N TRP A 182 -1.78 -6.24 -15.90
CA TRP A 182 -1.10 -5.41 -14.93
C TRP A 182 0.18 -4.77 -15.49
N ARG A 183 0.97 -5.51 -16.28
CA ARG A 183 2.13 -4.95 -16.99
C ARG A 183 1.72 -3.94 -18.06
N HIS A 184 0.71 -4.25 -18.86
CA HIS A 184 0.16 -3.30 -19.82
C HIS A 184 -0.50 -2.10 -19.14
N SER A 185 -1.04 -2.23 -17.92
CA SER A 185 -1.56 -1.07 -17.19
C SER A 185 -0.45 -0.17 -16.66
N GLN A 186 0.69 -0.73 -16.23
CA GLN A 186 1.89 0.05 -15.87
C GLN A 186 2.52 0.72 -17.10
N GLU A 187 2.71 -0.01 -18.20
CA GLU A 187 3.21 0.55 -19.47
C GLU A 187 2.26 1.63 -20.01
N ALA A 188 0.94 1.40 -20.01
CA ALA A 188 -0.04 2.38 -20.45
C ALA A 188 -0.04 3.63 -19.55
N ARG A 189 0.10 3.47 -18.23
CA ARG A 189 0.26 4.59 -17.29
C ARG A 189 1.53 5.39 -17.57
N HIS A 190 2.65 4.72 -17.80
CA HIS A 190 3.92 5.36 -18.13
C HIS A 190 3.84 6.13 -19.47
N VAL A 191 3.26 5.53 -20.51
CA VAL A 191 3.05 6.20 -21.79
C VAL A 191 2.12 7.40 -21.65
N ALA A 192 1.01 7.26 -20.91
CA ALA A 192 0.09 8.35 -20.62
C ALA A 192 0.78 9.51 -19.86
N PHE A 193 1.65 9.18 -18.90
CA PHE A 193 2.45 10.14 -18.15
C PHE A 193 3.39 10.93 -19.07
N ILE A 194 4.18 10.24 -19.90
CA ILE A 194 5.09 10.88 -20.87
C ILE A 194 4.32 11.77 -21.84
N GLN A 195 3.15 11.33 -22.32
CA GLN A 195 2.33 12.12 -23.23
C GLN A 195 1.78 13.39 -22.58
N ALA A 196 1.31 13.31 -21.33
CA ALA A 196 0.83 14.47 -20.59
C ALA A 196 1.97 15.45 -20.29
N MET A 197 3.13 14.94 -19.86
CA MET A 197 4.34 15.73 -19.65
C MET A 197 4.80 16.42 -20.93
N ALA A 198 4.80 15.72 -22.07
CA ALA A 198 5.16 16.31 -23.37
C ALA A 198 4.19 17.43 -23.77
N GLY A 199 2.89 17.26 -23.50
CA GLY A 199 1.88 18.28 -23.72
C GLY A 199 2.12 19.53 -22.89
N LEU A 200 2.40 19.39 -21.60
CA LEU A 200 2.71 20.52 -20.71
C LEU A 200 4.03 21.20 -21.08
N ALA A 201 5.10 20.42 -21.33
CA ALA A 201 6.39 20.95 -21.75
C ALA A 201 6.25 21.81 -23.01
N ALA A 202 5.48 21.35 -24.00
CA ALA A 202 5.20 22.12 -25.21
C ALA A 202 4.42 23.42 -24.95
N LYS A 203 3.52 23.44 -23.96
CA LYS A 203 2.75 24.64 -23.58
C LYS A 203 3.60 25.65 -22.81
N VAL A 204 4.46 25.17 -21.91
CA VAL A 204 5.43 26.00 -21.18
C VAL A 204 6.42 26.62 -22.16
N ALA A 205 7.05 25.82 -23.01
CA ALA A 205 7.98 26.30 -24.04
C ALA A 205 7.35 27.29 -25.03
N LYS A 206 6.06 27.12 -25.36
CA LYS A 206 5.34 28.08 -26.21
C LYS A 206 5.13 29.44 -25.53
N ALA A 207 5.01 29.49 -24.20
CA ALA A 207 4.90 30.75 -23.47
C ALA A 207 6.17 31.61 -23.64
N ASP A 208 7.33 30.97 -23.83
CA ASP A 208 8.61 31.66 -24.07
C ASP A 208 8.80 32.12 -25.54
N GLY A 209 7.79 31.91 -26.40
CA GLY A 209 7.70 32.49 -27.74
C GLY A 209 7.94 31.49 -28.87
N GLN A 210 8.86 30.54 -28.73
CA GLN A 210 9.03 29.42 -29.67
C GLN A 210 9.64 28.18 -29.01
N VAL A 211 9.11 27.01 -29.38
CA VAL A 211 9.70 25.71 -29.01
C VAL A 211 10.98 25.47 -29.81
N THR A 212 12.09 25.19 -29.14
CA THR A 212 13.39 24.90 -29.79
C THR A 212 13.72 23.41 -29.81
N GLU A 213 14.62 23.00 -30.71
CA GLU A 213 15.05 21.60 -30.78
C GLU A 213 15.77 21.14 -29.49
N GLU A 214 16.35 22.09 -28.76
CA GLU A 214 17.09 21.84 -27.52
C GLU A 214 16.14 21.44 -26.39
N GLU A 215 14.97 22.07 -26.28
CA GLU A 215 13.92 21.69 -25.33
C GLU A 215 13.36 20.30 -25.63
N VAL A 216 13.12 19.97 -26.91
CA VAL A 216 12.66 18.64 -27.33
C VAL A 216 13.72 17.58 -27.02
N ARG A 217 15.01 17.91 -27.20
CA ARG A 217 16.13 17.04 -26.86
C ARG A 217 16.24 16.86 -25.34
N ALA A 218 16.10 17.94 -24.56
CA ALA A 218 16.10 17.92 -23.11
C ALA A 218 14.97 17.05 -22.56
N PHE A 219 13.76 17.18 -23.12
CA PHE A 219 12.62 16.32 -22.77
C PHE A 219 12.93 14.84 -23.02
N LYS A 220 13.43 14.49 -24.22
CA LYS A 220 13.75 13.10 -24.56
C LYS A 220 14.80 12.50 -23.63
N LYS A 221 15.80 13.30 -23.23
CA LYS A 221 16.85 12.88 -22.30
C LYS A 221 16.32 12.72 -20.87
N ALA A 222 15.50 13.66 -20.39
CA ALA A 222 14.94 13.62 -19.03
C ALA A 222 14.04 12.40 -18.80
N PHE A 223 13.25 11.99 -19.80
CA PHE A 223 12.32 10.87 -19.70
C PHE A 223 12.83 9.56 -20.29
N ALA A 224 14.12 9.47 -20.66
CA ALA A 224 14.75 8.29 -21.25
C ALA A 224 13.90 7.62 -22.35
N VAL A 225 13.31 8.43 -23.23
CA VAL A 225 12.34 7.96 -24.22
C VAL A 225 13.00 6.97 -25.18
N LYS A 226 12.42 5.77 -25.30
CA LYS A 226 12.92 4.74 -26.23
C LYS A 226 12.84 5.23 -27.67
N GLN A 227 13.78 4.76 -28.51
CA GLN A 227 13.88 5.20 -29.91
C GLN A 227 12.59 4.95 -30.71
N GLU A 228 11.88 3.86 -30.40
CA GLU A 228 10.59 3.48 -31.00
C GLU A 228 9.44 4.45 -30.66
N GLU A 229 9.50 5.10 -29.49
CA GLU A 229 8.47 6.01 -28.98
C GLU A 229 8.71 7.47 -29.40
N ASN A 230 9.91 7.79 -29.90
CA ASN A 230 10.31 9.13 -30.31
C ASN A 230 9.34 9.78 -31.32
N SER A 231 8.84 9.00 -32.28
CA SER A 231 7.91 9.51 -33.30
C SER A 231 6.54 9.87 -32.71
N LYS A 232 6.07 9.11 -31.71
CA LYS A 232 4.80 9.36 -31.01
C LYS A 232 4.91 10.58 -30.11
N VAL A 233 5.98 10.66 -29.33
CA VAL A 233 6.25 11.81 -28.44
C VAL A 233 6.39 13.09 -29.25
N ALA A 234 7.14 13.08 -30.35
CA ALA A 234 7.27 14.24 -31.23
C ALA A 234 5.91 14.69 -31.83
N LYS A 235 5.05 13.74 -32.21
CA LYS A 235 3.69 14.05 -32.69
C LYS A 235 2.84 14.70 -31.58
N VAL A 236 2.90 14.20 -30.35
CA VAL A 236 2.15 14.77 -29.22
C VAL A 236 2.66 16.18 -28.90
N PHE A 237 3.97 16.38 -28.89
CA PHE A 237 4.61 17.68 -28.66
C PHE A 237 4.18 18.71 -29.72
N ASN A 238 4.26 18.35 -31.01
CA ASN A 238 3.84 19.21 -32.11
C ASN A 238 2.34 19.49 -32.12
N LYS A 239 1.52 18.50 -31.73
CA LYS A 239 0.07 18.68 -31.60
C LYS A 239 -0.28 19.62 -30.44
N ALA A 240 0.41 19.51 -29.31
CA ALA A 240 0.21 20.39 -28.16
C ALA A 240 0.59 21.86 -28.48
N LYS A 241 1.60 22.06 -29.33
CA LYS A 241 2.02 23.38 -29.83
C LYS A 241 0.91 24.10 -30.61
N THR A 242 0.20 23.40 -31.50
CA THR A 242 -0.84 23.98 -32.36
C THR A 242 -2.23 23.98 -31.73
N SER A 243 -2.44 23.16 -30.70
CA SER A 243 -3.72 23.09 -30.01
C SER A 243 -4.08 24.42 -29.31
N SER A 244 -5.34 24.84 -29.44
CA SER A 244 -5.95 25.91 -28.65
C SER A 244 -6.39 25.46 -27.26
N GLU A 245 -6.42 24.14 -27.01
CA GLU A 245 -6.78 23.60 -25.70
C GLU A 245 -5.77 24.06 -24.66
N GLY A 246 -6.26 24.44 -23.48
CA GLY A 246 -5.43 24.86 -22.35
C GLY A 246 -4.67 23.69 -21.71
N ILE A 247 -4.04 23.96 -20.58
CA ILE A 247 -3.21 23.00 -19.84
C ILE A 247 -4.05 21.95 -19.08
N GLU A 248 -5.35 22.21 -18.93
CA GLU A 248 -6.26 21.53 -18.01
C GLU A 248 -6.38 20.02 -18.29
N LYS A 249 -6.39 19.63 -19.57
CA LYS A 249 -6.48 18.20 -19.92
C LYS A 249 -5.25 17.42 -19.48
N TYR A 250 -4.07 18.02 -19.63
CA TYR A 250 -2.80 17.38 -19.29
C TYR A 250 -2.57 17.36 -17.78
N THR A 251 -2.91 18.45 -17.08
CA THR A 251 -2.82 18.51 -15.61
C THR A 251 -3.82 17.59 -14.93
N GLN A 252 -5.06 17.45 -15.42
CA GLN A 252 -6.02 16.47 -14.92
C GLN A 252 -5.48 15.03 -15.05
N GLN A 253 -4.91 14.71 -16.22
CA GLN A 253 -4.32 13.40 -16.45
C GLN A 253 -3.12 13.15 -15.51
N LEU A 254 -2.25 14.14 -15.30
CA LEU A 254 -1.13 14.03 -14.37
C LEU A 254 -1.57 13.95 -12.92
N ASN A 255 -2.58 14.70 -12.50
CA ASN A 255 -3.08 14.65 -11.13
C ASN A 255 -3.59 13.22 -10.82
N TRP A 256 -4.34 12.61 -11.73
CA TRP A 256 -4.77 11.21 -11.59
C TRP A 256 -3.60 10.22 -11.54
N LEU A 257 -2.54 10.44 -12.34
CA LEU A 257 -1.37 9.55 -12.39
C LEU A 257 -0.42 9.72 -11.19
N THR A 258 -0.43 10.89 -10.55
CA THR A 258 0.46 11.27 -9.43
C THR A 258 -0.26 11.34 -8.09
N GLN A 259 -1.50 10.84 -8.03
CA GLN A 259 -2.33 10.86 -6.84
C GLN A 259 -1.59 10.22 -5.65
N ASP A 260 -1.60 10.91 -4.51
CA ASP A 260 -0.95 10.49 -3.25
C ASP A 260 0.58 10.28 -3.33
N ASN A 261 1.26 10.75 -4.37
CA ASN A 261 2.71 10.64 -4.53
C ASN A 261 3.37 12.03 -4.66
N LEU A 262 3.68 12.65 -3.52
CA LEU A 262 4.31 13.97 -3.46
C LEU A 262 5.66 14.03 -4.21
N PRO A 263 6.61 13.09 -4.01
CA PRO A 263 7.88 13.09 -4.76
C PRO A 263 7.69 13.08 -6.28
N LEU A 264 6.67 12.37 -6.78
CA LEU A 264 6.39 12.34 -8.22
C LEU A 264 5.81 13.68 -8.72
N LYS A 265 4.99 14.38 -7.91
CA LYS A 265 4.52 15.73 -8.24
C LYS A 265 5.66 16.75 -8.29
N GLU A 266 6.59 16.66 -7.34
CA GLU A 266 7.81 17.48 -7.36
C GLU A 266 8.62 17.22 -8.63
N ASN A 267 8.81 15.95 -8.99
CA ASN A 267 9.55 15.57 -10.19
C ASN A 267 8.89 16.06 -11.49
N VAL A 268 7.55 16.09 -11.56
CA VAL A 268 6.82 16.68 -12.68
C VAL A 268 7.18 18.15 -12.85
N VAL A 269 7.08 18.94 -11.77
CA VAL A 269 7.35 20.39 -11.83
C VAL A 269 8.83 20.66 -12.09
N ASP A 270 9.73 19.95 -11.41
CA ASP A 270 11.18 20.04 -11.60
C ASP A 270 11.58 19.79 -13.07
N ASN A 271 11.04 18.75 -13.70
CA ASN A 271 11.33 18.47 -15.10
C ASN A 271 10.76 19.54 -16.04
N LEU A 272 9.59 20.11 -15.74
CA LEU A 272 9.04 21.22 -16.54
C LEU A 272 9.92 22.47 -16.44
N PHE A 273 10.46 22.78 -15.25
CA PHE A 273 11.45 23.85 -15.07
C PHE A 273 12.74 23.57 -15.87
N LYS A 274 13.30 22.35 -15.79
CA LYS A 274 14.49 21.97 -16.56
C LYS A 274 14.32 22.20 -18.06
N ILE A 275 13.13 21.89 -18.59
CA ILE A 275 12.83 22.08 -20.01
C ILE A 275 12.69 23.56 -20.34
N ALA A 276 11.98 24.33 -19.51
CA ALA A 276 11.78 25.77 -19.71
C ALA A 276 13.08 26.58 -19.68
N VAL A 277 14.07 26.15 -18.88
CA VAL A 277 15.34 26.86 -18.71
C VAL A 277 16.43 26.37 -19.70
N ALA A 278 16.15 25.33 -20.48
CA ALA A 278 17.16 24.66 -21.32
C ALA A 278 17.87 25.59 -22.32
N ASP A 279 17.17 26.60 -22.83
CA ASP A 279 17.65 27.50 -23.90
C ASP A 279 17.84 28.95 -23.40
N SER A 280 16.95 29.42 -22.52
CA SER A 280 16.81 30.84 -22.15
C SER A 280 17.72 31.33 -21.00
N GLY A 281 18.40 30.42 -20.28
CA GLY A 281 19.17 30.77 -19.08
C GLY A 281 18.32 31.24 -17.89
N GLY A 282 16.99 31.15 -18.00
CA GLY A 282 15.99 31.42 -16.96
C GLY A 282 14.58 31.44 -17.54
N ALA A 283 13.60 30.87 -16.84
CA ALA A 283 12.22 30.80 -17.32
C ALA A 283 11.61 32.21 -17.45
N ALA A 284 10.95 32.51 -18.58
CA ALA A 284 10.31 33.81 -18.74
C ALA A 284 9.15 33.97 -17.73
N ALA A 285 8.75 35.21 -17.46
CA ALA A 285 7.67 35.50 -16.51
C ALA A 285 6.36 34.78 -16.86
N GLU A 286 6.07 34.63 -18.15
CA GLU A 286 4.89 33.94 -18.67
C GLU A 286 4.96 32.41 -18.46
N ALA A 287 6.12 31.79 -18.69
CA ALA A 287 6.34 30.39 -18.35
C ALA A 287 6.27 30.14 -16.84
N LEU A 288 6.79 31.05 -16.02
CA LEU A 288 6.71 30.94 -14.55
C LEU A 288 5.27 30.97 -14.03
N ASP A 289 4.42 31.86 -14.56
CA ASP A 289 2.99 31.87 -14.20
C ASP A 289 2.31 30.55 -14.60
N LEU A 290 2.63 30.05 -15.79
CA LEU A 290 2.09 28.80 -16.30
C LEU A 290 2.55 27.59 -15.45
N LEU A 291 3.82 27.54 -15.05
CA LEU A 291 4.37 26.53 -14.14
C LEU A 291 3.68 26.56 -12.76
N ARG A 292 3.46 27.77 -12.21
CA ARG A 292 2.74 27.92 -10.93
C ARG A 292 1.29 27.45 -11.04
N ARG A 293 0.62 27.74 -12.17
CA ARG A 293 -0.73 27.23 -12.46
C ARG A 293 -0.76 25.72 -12.58
N ILE A 294 0.22 25.11 -13.25
CA ILE A 294 0.35 23.64 -13.33
C ILE A 294 0.51 23.04 -11.94
N ALA A 295 1.43 23.58 -11.11
CA ALA A 295 1.68 23.10 -9.75
C ALA A 295 0.41 23.10 -8.89
N ARG A 296 -0.40 24.16 -9.00
CA ARG A 296 -1.71 24.23 -8.32
C ARG A 296 -2.71 23.20 -8.83
N GLN A 297 -2.79 22.96 -10.14
CA GLN A 297 -3.74 22.00 -10.73
C GLN A 297 -3.40 20.53 -10.43
N ILE A 298 -2.13 20.22 -10.14
CA ILE A 298 -1.70 18.88 -9.70
C ILE A 298 -1.65 18.75 -8.17
N ASP A 299 -2.14 19.74 -7.42
CA ASP A 299 -2.13 19.80 -5.95
C ASP A 299 -0.71 19.61 -5.36
N LEU A 300 0.28 20.32 -5.90
CA LEU A 300 1.61 20.46 -5.27
C LEU A 300 1.55 21.57 -4.22
N PRO A 301 2.04 21.35 -2.97
CA PRO A 301 2.09 22.41 -1.97
C PRO A 301 2.96 23.58 -2.43
N GLU A 302 2.53 24.81 -2.15
CA GLU A 302 3.19 26.03 -2.65
C GLU A 302 4.64 26.13 -2.16
N GLY A 303 4.95 25.70 -0.92
CA GLY A 303 6.33 25.69 -0.41
C GLY A 303 7.28 24.81 -1.21
N ASN A 304 6.79 23.67 -1.73
CA ASN A 304 7.60 22.79 -2.58
C ASN A 304 7.85 23.43 -3.95
N PHE A 305 6.85 24.15 -4.47
CA PHE A 305 7.02 24.93 -5.70
C PHE A 305 8.08 26.02 -5.55
N GLU A 306 8.07 26.76 -4.44
CA GLU A 306 9.06 27.81 -4.16
C GLU A 306 10.49 27.25 -4.10
N VAL A 307 10.69 26.11 -3.42
CA VAL A 307 11.99 25.44 -3.38
C VAL A 307 12.48 25.06 -4.78
N ILE A 308 11.60 24.52 -5.63
CA ILE A 308 11.96 24.19 -7.01
C ILE A 308 12.26 25.47 -7.80
N GLN A 309 11.43 26.51 -7.69
CA GLN A 309 11.63 27.79 -8.37
C GLN A 309 12.99 28.42 -8.03
N ASP A 310 13.41 28.36 -6.76
CA ASP A 310 14.67 28.90 -6.28
C ASP A 310 15.90 28.21 -6.91
N ILE A 311 15.79 26.94 -7.29
CA ILE A 311 16.84 26.19 -7.98
C ILE A 311 17.09 26.74 -9.40
N TYR A 312 16.02 27.16 -10.08
CA TYR A 312 16.05 27.54 -11.50
C TYR A 312 16.06 29.05 -11.75
N THR A 313 15.86 29.87 -10.72
CA THR A 313 15.94 31.33 -10.84
C THR A 313 17.41 31.76 -10.85
N PRO A 314 17.91 32.40 -11.92
CA PRO A 314 19.29 32.87 -11.95
C PRO A 314 19.50 33.92 -10.86
N LYS A 315 20.26 33.56 -9.82
CA LYS A 315 20.72 34.52 -8.81
C LYS A 315 21.53 35.60 -9.54
N SER A 316 21.05 36.85 -9.50
CA SER A 316 21.69 38.03 -10.10
C SER A 316 23.21 37.98 -9.94
N LYS A 317 23.98 38.43 -10.94
CA LYS A 317 25.46 38.42 -10.92
C LYS A 317 26.08 39.10 -9.67
N ASN A 318 25.33 39.96 -8.99
CA ASN A 318 25.71 40.56 -7.70
C ASN A 318 25.41 39.67 -6.49
N ALA A 319 24.39 38.80 -6.59
CA ALA A 319 24.14 37.72 -5.64
C ALA A 319 25.13 36.56 -5.80
N THR A 320 25.86 36.45 -6.92
CA THR A 320 26.87 35.38 -7.11
C THR A 320 28.05 35.53 -6.15
N MET A 321 28.53 36.76 -5.92
CA MET A 321 29.62 36.99 -4.96
C MET A 321 29.17 36.68 -3.53
N GLN A 322 28.01 37.19 -3.11
CA GLN A 322 27.44 36.87 -1.79
C GLN A 322 27.22 35.35 -1.63
N SER A 323 26.67 34.70 -2.67
CA SER A 323 26.50 33.25 -2.73
C SER A 323 27.81 32.49 -2.60
N PHE A 324 28.94 32.98 -3.13
CA PHE A 324 30.24 32.33 -2.94
C PHE A 324 30.74 32.44 -1.49
N TYR A 325 30.49 33.56 -0.83
CA TYR A 325 30.77 33.71 0.60
C TYR A 325 29.85 32.81 1.45
N ASP A 326 28.58 32.68 1.07
CA ASP A 326 27.61 31.80 1.73
C ASP A 326 27.97 30.30 1.58
N VAL A 327 28.41 29.87 0.39
CA VAL A 327 28.90 28.49 0.13
C VAL A 327 30.08 28.13 1.03
N LEU A 328 30.97 29.09 1.29
CA LEU A 328 32.10 28.91 2.23
C LEU A 328 31.71 29.15 3.70
N GLY A 329 30.49 29.65 3.96
CA GLY A 329 29.99 29.99 5.28
C GLY A 329 30.78 31.09 5.98
N VAL A 330 31.25 32.08 5.22
CA VAL A 330 32.05 33.24 5.69
C VAL A 330 31.34 34.54 5.35
N PHE A 331 31.60 35.60 6.10
CA PHE A 331 31.07 36.93 5.77
C PHE A 331 31.84 37.55 4.60
N CYS A 332 31.18 38.45 3.85
CA CYS A 332 31.79 39.15 2.72
C CYS A 332 32.99 40.03 3.10
N ASN A 333 33.07 40.45 4.37
CA ASN A 333 34.18 41.20 4.96
C ASN A 333 35.27 40.31 5.61
N ALA A 334 35.17 38.99 5.50
CA ALA A 334 36.15 38.06 6.07
C ALA A 334 37.54 38.27 5.47
N SER A 335 38.58 38.05 6.29
CA SER A 335 39.98 38.16 5.86
C SER A 335 40.38 37.02 4.92
N ASP A 336 41.40 37.22 4.08
CA ASP A 336 41.86 36.18 3.15
C ASP A 336 42.36 34.92 3.88
N CYS A 337 42.99 35.11 5.06
CA CYS A 337 43.40 34.03 5.94
C CYS A 337 42.21 33.19 6.41
N GLU A 338 41.10 33.84 6.75
CA GLU A 338 39.86 33.18 7.20
C GLU A 338 39.17 32.41 6.07
N ILE A 339 39.11 32.99 4.88
CA ILE A 339 38.55 32.36 3.68
C ILE A 339 39.36 31.10 3.32
N LYS A 340 40.68 31.21 3.30
CA LYS A 340 41.58 30.07 3.01
C LYS A 340 41.49 28.99 4.08
N ARG A 341 41.32 29.36 5.35
CA ARG A 341 41.10 28.40 6.44
C ARG A 341 39.80 27.63 6.26
N ARG A 342 38.68 28.33 6.04
CA ARG A 342 37.36 27.69 5.85
C ARG A 342 37.31 26.81 4.60
N TRP A 343 37.92 27.24 3.50
CA TRP A 343 38.06 26.39 2.31
C TRP A 343 38.80 25.07 2.63
N LYS A 344 39.93 25.12 3.35
CA LYS A 344 40.65 23.89 3.76
C LYS A 344 39.79 22.98 4.64
N GLU A 345 39.06 23.54 5.59
CA GLU A 345 38.15 22.76 6.45
C GLU A 345 37.07 22.03 5.64
N LEU A 346 36.47 22.72 4.66
CA LEU A 346 35.44 22.15 3.79
C LEU A 346 35.99 21.08 2.86
N ILE A 347 37.19 21.26 2.30
CA ILE A 347 37.88 20.26 1.47
C ILE A 347 38.15 18.98 2.26
N VAL A 348 38.61 19.12 3.51
CA VAL A 348 38.89 17.98 4.40
C VAL A 348 37.61 17.23 4.81
N LYS A 349 36.48 17.95 4.89
CA LYS A 349 35.17 17.41 5.23
C LYS A 349 34.51 16.66 4.06
N TYR A 350 34.61 17.19 2.85
CA TYR A 350 33.94 16.68 1.64
C TYR A 350 34.90 15.94 0.68
N HIS A 351 36.01 15.38 1.18
CA HIS A 351 36.95 14.65 0.34
C HIS A 351 36.39 13.29 -0.11
N PRO A 352 36.29 13.00 -1.43
CA PRO A 352 35.69 11.77 -1.95
C PRO A 352 36.40 10.52 -1.44
N ASP A 353 37.74 10.50 -1.41
CA ASP A 353 38.51 9.35 -0.91
C ASP A 353 38.19 8.99 0.55
N ARG A 354 37.84 9.98 1.39
CA ARG A 354 37.49 9.73 2.80
C ARG A 354 36.10 9.13 2.95
N LEU A 355 35.18 9.42 2.03
CA LEU A 355 33.84 8.84 2.01
C LEU A 355 33.86 7.44 1.39
N GLN A 356 34.68 7.24 0.36
CA GLN A 356 34.92 5.92 -0.21
C GLN A 356 35.52 4.96 0.83
N ALA A 357 36.47 5.43 1.65
CA ALA A 357 37.04 4.66 2.75
C ALA A 357 36.03 4.32 3.87
N ARG A 358 34.89 5.02 3.95
CA ARG A 358 33.81 4.78 4.92
C ARG A 358 32.68 3.91 4.37
N GLY A 359 32.80 3.40 3.13
CA GLY A 359 31.79 2.54 2.52
C GLY A 359 30.55 3.27 2.00
N ALA A 360 30.68 4.55 1.64
CA ALA A 360 29.59 5.32 1.04
C ALA A 360 29.13 4.73 -0.31
N SER A 361 27.84 4.88 -0.60
CA SER A 361 27.21 4.48 -1.85
C SER A 361 27.65 5.34 -3.05
N ALA A 362 27.41 4.87 -4.28
CA ALA A 362 27.82 5.58 -5.50
C ALA A 362 27.16 6.98 -5.63
N GLU A 363 25.89 7.11 -5.25
CA GLU A 363 25.15 8.39 -5.26
C GLU A 363 25.71 9.38 -4.22
N GLU A 364 26.13 8.89 -3.05
CA GLU A 364 26.77 9.73 -2.02
C GLU A 364 28.15 10.24 -2.47
N ILE A 365 28.90 9.42 -3.20
CA ILE A 365 30.19 9.82 -3.79
C ILE A 365 29.97 10.89 -4.86
N GLU A 366 28.97 10.70 -5.74
CA GLU A 366 28.65 11.66 -6.81
C GLU A 366 28.19 13.01 -6.23
N SER A 367 27.24 12.99 -5.30
CA SER A 367 26.74 14.21 -4.64
C SER A 367 27.84 14.96 -3.88
N THR A 368 28.77 14.25 -3.22
CA THR A 368 29.91 14.88 -2.56
C THR A 368 30.90 15.46 -3.55
N THR A 369 31.13 14.79 -4.68
CA THR A 369 32.00 15.29 -5.75
C THR A 369 31.46 16.60 -6.32
N LEU A 370 30.14 16.68 -6.56
CA LEU A 370 29.48 17.91 -6.97
C LEU A 370 29.63 19.02 -5.93
N LYS A 371 29.46 18.71 -4.65
CA LYS A 371 29.61 19.67 -3.55
C LYS A 371 31.04 20.20 -3.43
N MET A 372 32.04 19.34 -3.62
CA MET A 372 33.45 19.72 -3.60
C MET A 372 33.81 20.64 -4.78
N ALA A 373 33.25 20.38 -5.97
CA ALA A 373 33.40 21.25 -7.13
C ALA A 373 32.78 22.64 -6.89
N GLU A 374 31.61 22.71 -6.25
CA GLU A 374 30.95 23.95 -5.86
C GLU A 374 31.82 24.78 -4.88
N ILE A 375 32.38 24.15 -3.85
CA ILE A 375 33.28 24.78 -2.87
C ILE A 375 34.54 25.35 -3.55
N ASN A 376 35.15 24.60 -4.47
CA ASN A 376 36.33 25.04 -5.20
C ASN A 376 36.03 26.22 -6.12
N ASN A 377 34.90 26.18 -6.81
CA ASN A 377 34.45 27.27 -7.67
C ASN A 377 34.21 28.55 -6.85
N ALA A 378 33.54 28.44 -5.70
CA ALA A 378 33.32 29.58 -4.79
C ALA A 378 34.63 30.21 -4.32
N TYR A 379 35.61 29.41 -3.88
CA TYR A 379 36.93 29.89 -3.47
C TYR A 379 37.68 30.61 -4.60
N GLN A 380 37.71 30.02 -5.80
CA GLN A 380 38.37 30.62 -6.97
C GLN A 380 37.72 31.94 -7.37
N ALA A 381 36.39 32.01 -7.38
CA ALA A 381 35.66 33.22 -7.73
C ALA A 381 35.90 34.36 -6.72
N ILE A 382 35.96 34.06 -5.42
CA ILE A 382 36.29 35.04 -4.38
C ILE A 382 37.73 35.54 -4.51
N MET A 383 38.70 34.64 -4.70
CA MET A 383 40.11 35.03 -4.84
C MET A 383 40.36 35.87 -6.11
N LYS A 384 39.68 35.53 -7.21
CA LYS A 384 39.74 36.29 -8.47
C LYS A 384 39.13 37.68 -8.33
N SER A 385 38.02 37.83 -7.61
CA SER A 385 37.40 39.16 -7.39
C SER A 385 38.28 40.07 -6.52
N ARG A 386 39.05 39.48 -5.58
CA ARG A 386 40.01 40.19 -4.74
C ARG A 386 41.37 40.44 -5.41
N LYS A 387 41.58 40.01 -6.67
CA LYS A 387 42.84 40.12 -7.44
C LYS A 387 44.06 39.47 -6.76
N ILE A 388 43.84 38.38 -6.02
CA ILE A 388 44.91 37.65 -5.31
C ILE A 388 45.48 36.52 -6.19
N ILE A 389 44.79 36.18 -7.29
CA ILE A 389 45.16 35.14 -8.27
C ILE A 389 44.96 35.66 -9.68
#